data_AF-A0A8J4CUW4-F1
#
_entry.id   AF-A0A8J4CUW4-F1
#
_cell.length_a   1.000
_cell.length_b   1.000
_cell.length_c   1.000
_cell.angle_alpha   90.00
_cell.angle_beta   90.00
_cell.angle_gamma   90.00
#
_symmetry.space_group_name_H-M   'P 1'
#
loop_
_entity.id
_entity.type
_entity.pdbx_description
1 polymer ?
#
loop_
_entity_poly.entity_id
_entity_poly.type
_entity_poly.pdbx_seq_one_letter_code
_entity_poly.pdbx_strand_id
1 'polypeptide(L)'
;MEEEREAVPATVPSSPASCSFLFPGRSFTGQQRLSSPHRPQEDWAVTATIYSCDLARGRVTGSMVAQNSPLAKRPIVTYFEGEIIDNINHTFWTGCKWGTSPSRETDVRYWSRCPGFTSSLRAAIVHNGGRAQQLSSCTHLFMRWKECFFVDVPQPCENL
;
A
#
# COMPACT_ATOMS: atom_id res chain seq x y z
N MET A 1 -42.83 -12.89 -26.59
CA MET A 1 -42.03 -11.77 -26.04
C MET A 1 -41.24 -12.38 -24.91
N GLU A 2 -40.13 -13.02 -25.27
CA GLU A 2 -39.30 -13.77 -24.33
C GLU A 2 -38.40 -12.76 -23.62
N GLU A 3 -38.52 -12.72 -22.30
CA GLU A 3 -37.71 -11.90 -21.41
C GLU A 3 -36.32 -12.55 -21.35
N GLU A 4 -35.39 -12.04 -22.16
CA GLU A 4 -33.98 -12.41 -22.10
C GLU A 4 -33.41 -11.93 -20.77
N ARG A 5 -33.40 -12.83 -19.78
CA ARG A 5 -32.65 -12.64 -18.54
C ARG A 5 -31.17 -12.67 -18.87
N GLU A 6 -30.59 -11.49 -19.07
CA GLU A 6 -29.16 -11.29 -19.17
C GLU A 6 -28.50 -11.85 -17.90
N ALA A 7 -27.76 -12.95 -18.07
CA ALA A 7 -27.05 -13.61 -16.98
C ALA A 7 -25.88 -12.72 -16.52
N VAL A 8 -26.02 -12.14 -15.33
CA VAL A 8 -24.93 -11.43 -14.64
C VAL A 8 -23.79 -12.44 -14.39
N PRO A 9 -22.54 -12.20 -14.83
CA PRO A 9 -21.45 -13.11 -14.53
C PRO A 9 -21.10 -13.01 -13.04
N ALA A 10 -21.63 -13.95 -12.26
CA ALA A 10 -21.24 -14.15 -10.88
C ALA A 10 -19.93 -14.95 -10.81
N THR A 11 -18.81 -14.27 -10.57
CA THR A 11 -17.77 -14.72 -9.62
C THR A 11 -16.69 -13.64 -9.48
N VAL A 12 -16.65 -12.93 -8.35
CA VAL A 12 -15.46 -12.16 -7.96
C VAL A 12 -14.98 -12.63 -6.60
N PRO A 13 -14.16 -13.69 -6.55
CA PRO A 13 -13.16 -13.81 -5.51
C PRO A 13 -11.78 -13.90 -6.16
N SER A 14 -10.93 -12.92 -5.89
CA SER A 14 -9.51 -13.04 -6.20
C SER A 14 -8.68 -12.54 -5.01
N SER A 15 -8.44 -13.46 -4.07
CA SER A 15 -7.35 -13.28 -3.12
C SER A 15 -6.04 -13.14 -3.90
N PRO A 16 -5.15 -12.22 -3.49
CA PRO A 16 -3.84 -12.09 -4.11
C PRO A 16 -3.08 -13.41 -4.09
N ALA A 17 -2.32 -13.69 -5.16
CA ALA A 17 -1.42 -14.83 -5.18
C ALA A 17 -0.41 -14.75 -4.03
N SER A 18 0.05 -15.91 -3.52
CA SER A 18 1.07 -15.98 -2.48
C SER A 18 2.32 -15.20 -2.89
N CYS A 19 2.78 -14.26 -2.07
CA CYS A 19 3.99 -13.48 -2.33
C CYS A 19 5.16 -13.99 -1.49
N SER A 20 6.17 -14.54 -2.16
CA SER A 20 7.38 -15.08 -1.52
C SER A 20 8.24 -14.02 -0.81
N PHE A 21 7.99 -12.74 -1.06
CA PHE A 21 8.74 -11.64 -0.48
C PHE A 21 8.02 -10.94 0.67
N LEU A 22 6.72 -11.15 0.87
CA LEU A 22 5.95 -10.46 1.89
C LEU A 22 5.69 -11.37 3.10
N PHE A 23 6.70 -11.53 3.96
CA PHE A 23 6.65 -12.40 5.13
C PHE A 23 7.28 -11.73 6.37
N PRO A 24 6.92 -12.15 7.60
CA PRO A 24 7.48 -11.63 8.84
C PRO A 24 9.02 -11.68 8.88
N GLY A 25 9.65 -10.60 9.32
CA GLY A 25 11.10 -10.44 9.40
C GLY A 25 11.76 -9.99 8.10
N ARG A 26 11.03 -9.93 6.97
CA ARG A 26 11.59 -9.37 5.74
C ARG A 26 11.82 -7.87 5.86
N SER A 27 13.00 -7.42 5.46
CA SER A 27 13.32 -6.00 5.34
C SER A 27 13.57 -5.59 3.89
N PHE A 28 13.17 -4.36 3.56
CA PHE A 28 13.38 -3.71 2.27
C PHE A 28 14.05 -2.35 2.51
N THR A 29 15.19 -2.12 1.88
CA THR A 29 15.93 -0.86 2.01
C THR A 29 15.93 -0.11 0.68
N GLY A 30 15.73 1.21 0.75
CA GLY A 30 15.69 2.09 -0.39
C GLY A 30 15.79 3.55 0.02
N GLN A 31 15.20 4.43 -0.79
CA GLN A 31 15.21 5.87 -0.56
C GLN A 31 13.81 6.45 -0.73
N GLN A 32 13.47 7.44 0.09
CA GLN A 32 12.34 8.31 -0.13
C GLN A 32 12.86 9.64 -0.69
N ARG A 33 12.20 10.12 -1.75
CA ARG A 33 12.54 11.36 -2.45
C ARG A 33 11.39 12.34 -2.35
N LEU A 34 11.67 13.52 -1.82
CA LEU A 34 10.72 14.62 -1.72
C LEU A 34 11.17 15.72 -2.68
N SER A 35 10.41 15.93 -3.75
CA SER A 35 10.61 17.04 -4.68
C SER A 35 9.39 17.95 -4.71
N SER A 36 9.63 19.26 -4.71
CA SER A 36 8.60 20.29 -4.82
C SER A 36 9.11 21.41 -5.72
N PRO A 37 8.28 22.08 -6.54
CA PRO A 37 8.72 23.14 -7.44
C PRO A 37 9.45 24.30 -6.73
N HIS A 38 9.19 24.47 -5.43
CA HIS A 38 9.70 25.57 -4.61
C HIS A 38 10.70 25.12 -3.53
N ARG A 39 11.10 23.83 -3.50
CA ARG A 39 12.10 23.33 -2.55
C ARG A 39 13.13 22.45 -3.22
N PRO A 40 14.40 22.51 -2.78
CA PRO A 40 15.42 21.58 -3.24
C PRO A 40 14.98 20.13 -2.97
N GLN A 41 15.43 19.21 -3.81
CA GLN A 41 15.14 17.80 -3.64
C GLN A 41 15.78 17.29 -2.33
N GLU A 42 14.97 16.64 -1.51
CA GLU A 42 15.38 16.02 -0.26
C GLU A 42 15.25 14.50 -0.40
N ASP A 43 16.35 13.79 -0.22
CA ASP A 43 16.40 12.34 -0.32
C ASP A 43 16.93 11.75 1.00
N TRP A 44 16.27 10.72 1.52
CA TRP A 44 16.73 10.00 2.71
C TRP A 44 16.58 8.50 2.57
N ALA A 45 17.41 7.76 3.31
CA ALA A 45 17.38 6.31 3.30
C ALA A 45 16.20 5.81 4.14
N VAL A 46 15.53 4.77 3.64
CA VAL A 46 14.38 4.16 4.31
C VAL A 46 14.56 2.66 4.36
N THR A 47 14.32 2.05 5.52
CA THR A 47 14.20 0.60 5.67
C THR A 47 12.82 0.26 6.22
N ALA A 48 12.05 -0.54 5.48
CA ALA A 48 10.78 -1.09 5.93
C ALA A 48 10.98 -2.54 6.38
N THR A 49 10.51 -2.90 7.57
CA THR A 49 10.55 -4.28 8.09
C THR A 49 9.13 -4.79 8.32
N ILE A 50 8.81 -5.94 7.75
CA ILE A 50 7.49 -6.58 7.89
C ILE A 50 7.46 -7.33 9.22
N TYR A 51 6.45 -7.06 10.06
CA TYR A 51 6.23 -7.76 11.33
C TYR A 51 5.17 -8.85 11.19
N SER A 52 4.08 -8.59 10.46
CA SER A 52 3.03 -9.58 10.20
C SER A 52 2.44 -9.40 8.80
N CYS A 53 1.95 -10.49 8.23
CA CYS A 53 1.25 -10.50 6.94
C CYS A 53 0.13 -11.54 7.02
N ASP A 54 -1.11 -11.07 6.94
CA ASP A 54 -2.32 -11.88 6.94
C ASP A 54 -3.10 -11.57 5.64
N LEU A 55 -2.87 -12.41 4.63
CA LEU A 55 -3.51 -12.26 3.33
C LEU A 55 -5.02 -12.52 3.39
N ALA A 56 -5.50 -13.35 4.33
CA ALA A 56 -6.92 -13.65 4.45
C ALA A 56 -7.71 -12.43 4.96
N ARG A 57 -7.10 -11.64 5.85
CA ARG A 57 -7.66 -10.39 6.36
C ARG A 57 -7.26 -9.16 5.54
N GLY A 58 -6.42 -9.33 4.52
CA GLY A 58 -5.90 -8.23 3.71
C GLY A 58 -5.02 -7.26 4.53
N ARG A 59 -4.26 -7.75 5.52
CA ARG A 59 -3.49 -6.90 6.46
C ARG A 59 -2.00 -7.20 6.42
N VAL A 60 -1.21 -6.15 6.57
CA VAL A 60 0.24 -6.22 6.81
C VAL A 60 0.61 -5.21 7.90
N THR A 61 1.59 -5.53 8.73
CA THR A 61 2.13 -4.57 9.71
C THR A 61 3.63 -4.58 9.70
N GLY A 62 4.25 -3.51 10.17
CA GLY A 62 5.68 -3.40 10.19
C GLY A 62 6.19 -2.09 10.77
N SER A 63 7.47 -1.85 10.60
CA SER A 63 8.09 -0.56 10.90
C SER A 63 8.73 0.05 9.66
N MET A 64 8.82 1.38 9.68
CA MET A 64 9.59 2.16 8.73
C MET A 64 10.66 2.94 9.50
N VAL A 65 11.91 2.79 9.07
CA VAL A 65 13.06 3.49 9.64
C VAL A 65 13.55 4.48 8.60
N ALA A 66 13.38 5.78 8.86
CA ALA A 66 13.95 6.85 8.05
C ALA A 66 15.29 7.29 8.65
N GLN A 67 16.39 7.07 7.92
CA GLN A 67 17.75 7.45 8.31
C GLN A 67 18.20 8.68 7.53
N ASN A 68 18.99 9.54 8.17
CA ASN A 68 19.50 10.78 7.55
C ASN A 68 18.39 11.69 7.01
N SER A 69 17.21 11.67 7.64
CA SER A 69 16.14 12.61 7.31
C SER A 69 16.61 14.04 7.58
N PRO A 70 16.40 15.00 6.65
CA PRO A 70 16.74 16.40 6.90
C PRO A 70 16.00 16.99 8.11
N LEU A 71 14.92 16.33 8.55
CA LEU A 71 14.09 16.74 9.68
C LEU A 71 14.62 16.24 11.04
N ALA A 72 15.58 15.31 11.08
CA ALA A 72 16.04 14.73 12.35
C ALA A 72 17.52 14.34 12.37
N LYS A 73 18.18 14.61 13.50
CA LYS A 73 19.58 14.22 13.77
C LYS A 73 19.74 12.72 14.06
N ARG A 74 18.63 11.99 14.29
CA ARG A 74 18.60 10.56 14.62
C ARG A 74 17.61 9.85 13.71
N PRO A 75 17.76 8.53 13.51
CA PRO A 75 16.76 7.75 12.77
C PRO A 75 15.37 7.91 13.37
N ILE A 76 14.39 8.15 12.50
CA ILE A 76 12.97 8.18 12.87
C ILE A 76 12.43 6.78 12.63
N VAL A 77 11.82 6.17 13.64
CA VAL A 77 11.15 4.88 13.51
C VAL A 77 9.66 5.06 13.73
N THR A 78 8.86 4.56 12.80
CA THR A 78 7.40 4.53 12.90
C THR A 78 6.88 3.11 12.74
N TYR A 79 5.82 2.78 13.47
CA TYR A 79 5.02 1.59 13.21
C TYR A 79 3.97 1.91 12.13
N PHE A 80 3.74 0.98 11.21
CA PHE A 80 2.69 1.10 10.20
C PHE A 80 1.71 -0.07 10.23
N GLU A 81 0.46 0.24 9.89
CA GLU A 81 -0.53 -0.75 9.45
C GLU A 81 -0.79 -0.58 7.96
N GLY A 82 -0.91 -1.70 7.26
CA GLY A 82 -1.14 -1.75 5.83
C GLY A 82 -2.39 -2.55 5.45
N GLU A 83 -3.07 -2.05 4.44
CA GLU A 83 -4.16 -2.70 3.73
C GLU A 83 -3.63 -3.32 2.43
N ILE A 84 -3.91 -4.59 2.19
CA ILE A 84 -3.61 -5.31 0.95
C ILE A 84 -4.85 -5.29 0.07
N ILE A 85 -4.73 -4.84 -1.19
CA ILE A 85 -5.86 -4.77 -2.11
C ILE A 85 -6.18 -6.17 -2.64
N ASP A 86 -7.38 -6.67 -2.35
CA ASP A 86 -7.77 -8.07 -2.58
C ASP A 86 -9.22 -8.25 -3.09
N ASN A 87 -9.91 -7.15 -3.43
CA ASN A 87 -11.33 -7.10 -3.80
C ASN A 87 -12.35 -7.52 -2.72
N ILE A 88 -11.91 -8.08 -1.60
CA ILE A 88 -12.74 -8.65 -0.54
C ILE A 88 -12.74 -7.70 0.65
N ASN A 89 -11.59 -7.56 1.30
CA ASN A 89 -11.40 -6.68 2.46
C ASN A 89 -11.15 -5.24 2.01
N HIS A 90 -10.39 -5.06 0.93
CA HIS A 90 -9.94 -3.76 0.47
C HIS A 90 -9.99 -3.61 -1.06
N THR A 91 -10.52 -2.48 -1.51
CA THR A 91 -10.61 -2.09 -2.92
C THR A 91 -9.58 -1.01 -3.27
N PHE A 92 -9.40 -0.69 -4.55
CA PHE A 92 -8.58 0.43 -4.99
C PHE A 92 -9.10 1.80 -4.52
N TRP A 93 -10.38 1.90 -4.16
CA TRP A 93 -10.94 3.08 -3.51
C TRP A 93 -10.57 3.12 -2.04
N THR A 94 -9.94 4.22 -1.63
CA THR A 94 -9.51 4.41 -0.24
C THR A 94 -10.71 4.69 0.68
N GLY A 95 -11.69 5.44 0.17
CA GLY A 95 -12.88 5.83 0.94
C GLY A 95 -12.56 6.86 2.03
N CYS A 96 -13.46 6.98 3.02
CA CYS A 96 -13.26 7.89 4.16
C CYS A 96 -12.47 7.16 5.27
N LYS A 97 -11.15 7.33 5.29
CA LYS A 97 -10.24 6.67 6.23
C LYS A 97 -9.07 7.58 6.59
N TRP A 98 -8.51 7.40 7.79
CA TRP A 98 -7.30 8.10 8.25
C TRP A 98 -7.36 9.63 8.16
N GLY A 99 -8.55 10.21 8.36
CA GLY A 99 -8.77 11.66 8.21
C GLY A 99 -8.73 12.16 6.76
N THR A 100 -8.71 11.24 5.79
CA THR A 100 -8.73 11.54 4.36
C THR A 100 -10.01 11.00 3.72
N SER A 101 -10.44 11.68 2.67
CA SER A 101 -11.51 11.21 1.78
C SER A 101 -11.12 11.57 0.35
N PRO A 102 -10.07 10.92 -0.21
CA PRO A 102 -9.64 11.19 -1.58
C PRO A 102 -10.78 10.89 -2.55
N SER A 103 -10.86 11.69 -3.62
CA SER A 103 -11.76 11.40 -4.72
C SER A 103 -11.28 10.15 -5.48
N ARG A 104 -12.17 9.50 -6.24
CA ARG A 104 -11.79 8.36 -7.07
C ARG A 104 -10.72 8.74 -8.10
N GLU A 105 -10.78 9.97 -8.61
CA GLU A 105 -9.77 10.50 -9.53
C GLU A 105 -8.41 10.64 -8.86
N THR A 106 -8.40 10.97 -7.56
CA THR A 106 -7.18 11.03 -6.75
C THR A 106 -6.59 9.65 -6.56
N ASP A 107 -7.41 8.66 -6.13
CA ASP A 107 -6.97 7.27 -6.00
C ASP A 107 -6.38 6.76 -7.33
N VAL A 108 -7.11 6.92 -8.43
CA VAL A 108 -6.65 6.52 -9.77
C VAL A 108 -5.33 7.20 -10.15
N ARG A 109 -5.17 8.50 -9.88
CA ARG A 109 -3.95 9.26 -10.19
C ARG A 109 -2.73 8.66 -9.49
N TYR A 110 -2.86 8.30 -8.21
CA TYR A 110 -1.75 7.73 -7.45
C TYR A 110 -1.47 6.28 -7.84
N TRP A 111 -2.50 5.45 -8.00
CA TRP A 111 -2.32 4.07 -8.46
C TRP A 111 -1.69 3.97 -9.84
N SER A 112 -1.98 4.93 -10.74
CA SER A 112 -1.38 4.99 -12.08
C SER A 112 0.15 5.21 -12.09
N ARG A 113 0.76 5.51 -10.93
CA ARG A 113 2.22 5.58 -10.79
C ARG A 113 2.87 4.23 -10.51
N CYS A 114 2.08 3.21 -10.14
CA CYS A 114 2.58 1.88 -9.85
C CYS A 114 2.78 1.09 -11.15
N PRO A 115 3.94 0.42 -11.37
CA PRO A 115 4.21 -0.33 -12.59
C PRO A 115 3.15 -1.41 -12.94
N GLY A 116 2.55 -2.04 -11.93
CA GLY A 116 1.50 -3.05 -12.14
C GLY A 116 0.12 -2.49 -12.50
N PHE A 117 -0.09 -1.17 -12.43
CA PHE A 117 -1.40 -0.56 -12.64
C PHE A 117 -1.65 -0.26 -14.12
N THR A 118 -2.03 -1.31 -14.86
CA THR A 118 -2.25 -1.23 -16.31
C THR A 118 -3.53 -0.47 -16.67
N SER A 119 -3.62 0.00 -17.92
CA SER A 119 -4.85 0.63 -18.44
C SER A 119 -6.08 -0.29 -18.38
N SER A 120 -5.89 -1.61 -18.57
CA SER A 120 -6.96 -2.59 -18.44
C SER A 120 -7.42 -2.75 -16.98
N LEU A 121 -6.49 -2.78 -16.03
CA LEU A 121 -6.80 -2.79 -14.61
C LEU A 121 -7.54 -1.50 -14.21
N ARG A 122 -7.07 -0.34 -14.68
CA ARG A 122 -7.75 0.95 -14.49
C ARG A 122 -9.20 0.92 -14.97
N ALA A 123 -9.44 0.45 -16.19
CA ALA A 123 -10.79 0.39 -16.75
C ALA A 123 -11.70 -0.52 -15.90
N ALA A 124 -11.18 -1.69 -15.49
CA ALA A 124 -11.90 -2.63 -14.64
C ALA A 124 -12.28 -2.02 -13.28
N ILE A 125 -11.36 -1.32 -12.60
CA ILE A 125 -11.67 -0.73 -11.29
C ILE A 125 -12.71 0.39 -11.39
N VAL A 126 -12.68 1.19 -12.46
CA VAL A 126 -13.65 2.29 -12.65
C VAL A 126 -15.04 1.70 -12.88
N HIS A 127 -15.13 0.67 -13.72
CA HIS A 127 -16.38 -0.02 -14.02
C HIS A 127 -16.94 -0.78 -12.81
N ASN A 128 -16.09 -1.46 -12.04
CA ASN A 128 -16.49 -2.41 -11.00
C ASN A 128 -16.33 -1.85 -9.57
N GLY A 129 -16.49 -0.54 -9.39
CA GLY A 129 -16.52 0.06 -8.06
C GLY A 129 -15.25 -0.19 -7.23
N GLY A 130 -14.08 -0.16 -7.87
CA GLY A 130 -12.77 -0.26 -7.23
C GLY A 130 -12.21 -1.68 -7.18
N ARG A 131 -12.93 -2.64 -7.78
CA ARG A 131 -12.55 -4.05 -7.83
C ARG A 131 -12.08 -4.45 -9.22
N ALA A 132 -11.23 -5.47 -9.29
CA ALA A 132 -10.74 -6.00 -10.55
C ALA A 132 -10.42 -7.48 -10.43
N GLN A 133 -11.15 -8.32 -11.17
CA GLN A 133 -10.91 -9.76 -11.21
C GLN A 133 -9.46 -10.10 -11.58
N GLN A 134 -8.82 -9.26 -12.41
CA GLN A 134 -7.44 -9.40 -12.86
C GLN A 134 -6.40 -9.44 -11.73
N LEU A 135 -6.77 -9.08 -10.49
CA LEU A 135 -5.87 -9.17 -9.34
C LEU A 135 -5.39 -10.60 -9.03
N SER A 136 -6.18 -11.65 -9.29
CA SER A 136 -5.75 -13.04 -9.02
C SER A 136 -4.55 -13.46 -9.87
N SER A 137 -4.48 -12.95 -11.09
CA SER A 137 -3.41 -13.23 -12.06
C SER A 137 -2.35 -12.13 -12.11
N CYS A 138 -2.44 -11.11 -11.25
CA CYS A 138 -1.49 -10.00 -11.24
C CYS A 138 -0.20 -10.42 -10.56
N THR A 139 0.94 -10.09 -11.18
CA THR A 139 2.27 -10.29 -10.60
C THR A 139 2.62 -9.27 -9.51
N HIS A 140 1.80 -8.24 -9.34
CA HIS A 140 2.00 -7.15 -8.39
C HIS A 140 0.97 -7.21 -7.26
N LEU A 141 1.44 -6.94 -6.05
CA LEU A 141 0.57 -6.66 -4.90
C LEU A 141 0.47 -5.16 -4.69
N PHE A 142 -0.76 -4.67 -4.58
CA PHE A 142 -1.04 -3.28 -4.24
C PHE A 142 -1.35 -3.19 -2.75
N MET A 143 -0.82 -2.17 -2.10
CA MET A 143 -1.02 -1.94 -0.67
C MET A 143 -1.10 -0.46 -0.37
N ARG A 144 -1.80 -0.11 0.71
CA ARG A 144 -1.76 1.22 1.34
C ARG A 144 -1.20 1.08 2.73
N TRP A 145 -0.15 1.80 3.08
CA TRP A 145 0.44 1.78 4.42
C TRP A 145 0.18 3.10 5.13
N LYS A 146 -0.24 3.03 6.39
CA LYS A 146 -0.47 4.16 7.27
C LYS A 146 0.44 4.03 8.48
N GLU A 147 1.35 4.99 8.64
CA GLU A 147 2.13 5.15 9.87
C GLU A 147 1.21 5.56 11.02
N CYS A 148 1.28 4.87 12.14
CA CYS A 148 0.39 5.07 13.28
C CYS A 148 1.05 5.89 14.38
N PHE A 149 2.26 5.51 14.79
CA PHE A 149 2.98 6.14 15.90
C PHE A 149 4.49 5.94 15.76
N PHE A 150 5.25 6.82 16.42
CA PHE A 150 6.70 6.68 16.56
C PHE A 150 7.04 5.56 17.53
N VAL A 151 8.10 4.83 17.24
CA VAL A 151 8.64 3.81 18.13
C VAL A 151 9.87 4.38 18.81
N ASP A 152 9.84 4.47 20.13
CA ASP A 152 11.03 4.82 20.90
C ASP A 152 12.05 3.70 20.77
N VAL A 153 13.20 4.03 20.18
CA VAL A 153 14.35 3.11 20.17
C VAL A 153 15.15 3.40 21.43
N PRO A 154 15.29 2.45 22.38
CA PRO A 154 16.17 2.63 23.52
C PRO A 154 17.56 2.99 23.03
N GLN A 155 18.12 4.08 23.53
CA GLN A 155 19.49 4.43 23.19
C GLN A 155 20.41 3.41 23.84
N PRO A 156 21.42 2.87 23.11
CA PRO A 156 22.47 2.15 23.79
C PRO A 156 23.07 3.09 24.84
N CYS A 157 23.17 2.64 26.09
CA CYS A 157 23.80 3.40 27.15
C CYS A 157 25.21 3.78 26.67
N GLU A 158 25.45 5.07 26.41
CA GLU A 158 26.82 5.55 26.28
C GLU A 158 27.46 5.40 27.67
N ASN A 159 28.50 4.56 27.74
CA ASN A 159 29.26 4.35 28.96
C ASN A 159 29.87 5.70 29.38
N LEU A 160 29.43 6.22 30.53
CA LEU A 160 30.05 7.31 31.27
C LEU A 160 31.47 6.93 31.73
#